data_AF-A0A3D1PMW2-F1
#
_entry.id   AF-A0A3D1PMW2-F1
#
_cell.length_a   1.000
_cell.length_b   1.000
_cell.length_c   1.000
_cell.angle_alpha   90.00
_cell.angle_beta   90.00
_cell.angle_gamma   90.00
#
_symmetry.space_group_name_H-M   'P 1'
#
loop_
_entity.id
_entity.type
_entity.pdbx_description
1 polymer ?
#
loop_
_entity_poly.entity_id
_entity_poly.type
_entity_poly.pdbx_seq_one_letter_code
_entity_poly.pdbx_strand_id
1 'polypeptide(L)'
;MKKKRIIKIIGIILIIILIFIAIHTIRNTIIISDLQNKIDNYSNSTNYYTKSVATESNGTVVTMEYYKKDKKEVVFLERNLNGEISKISMYNNGERTDTFWDNKESKTAQLDSGTIMGVNIYNFTETDNKWQTFLGSIFANVKSTNYNGKECYIIKGFPSSLSLTFEGAETYIEKDTGLYLKTIEGDRTTERKYEFDKVDDSIFIEPDISQYTLKEND
;
A
#
# COMPACT_ATOMS: atom_id res chain seq x y z
N MET A 1 23.25 -54.40 4.39
CA MET A 1 22.06 -54.07 5.22
C MET A 1 22.07 -52.66 5.83
N LYS A 2 23.18 -52.15 6.37
CA LYS A 2 23.25 -50.80 6.98
C LYS A 2 22.87 -49.64 6.03
N LYS A 3 23.35 -49.63 4.77
CA LYS A 3 22.99 -48.63 3.74
C LYS A 3 21.48 -48.53 3.45
N LYS A 4 20.78 -49.66 3.33
CA LYS A 4 19.32 -49.69 3.09
C LYS A 4 18.53 -49.14 4.29
N ARG A 5 19.01 -49.33 5.52
CA ARG A 5 18.41 -48.71 6.72
C ARG A 5 18.64 -47.19 6.75
N ILE A 6 19.85 -46.74 6.41
CA ILE A 6 20.18 -45.30 6.35
C ILE A 6 19.32 -44.57 5.31
N ILE A 7 19.17 -45.11 4.09
CA ILE A 7 18.33 -44.50 3.04
C ILE A 7 16.86 -44.42 3.48
N LYS A 8 16.34 -45.45 4.16
CA LYS A 8 14.98 -45.41 4.71
C LYS A 8 14.81 -44.30 5.76
N ILE A 9 15.80 -44.12 6.64
CA ILE A 9 15.78 -43.06 7.66
C ILE A 9 15.80 -41.68 6.99
N ILE A 10 16.67 -41.47 6.00
CA ILE A 10 16.73 -40.21 5.24
C ILE A 10 15.40 -39.93 4.53
N GLY A 11 14.79 -40.95 3.91
CA GLY A 11 13.48 -40.81 3.26
C GLY A 11 12.37 -40.39 4.24
N ILE A 12 12.35 -40.97 5.44
CA ILE A 12 11.39 -40.57 6.49
C ILE A 12 11.61 -39.12 6.91
N ILE A 13 12.86 -38.69 7.11
CA ILE A 13 13.20 -37.30 7.47
C ILE A 13 12.74 -36.33 6.38
N LEU A 14 12.97 -36.65 5.10
CA LEU A 14 12.52 -35.82 3.98
C LEU A 14 10.99 -35.69 3.93
N ILE A 15 10.26 -36.78 4.17
CA ILE A 15 8.79 -36.75 4.22
C ILE A 15 8.30 -35.85 5.36
N ILE A 16 8.91 -35.93 6.54
CA ILE A 16 8.56 -35.08 7.68
C ILE A 16 8.77 -33.60 7.33
N ILE A 17 9.89 -33.25 6.70
CA ILE A 17 10.17 -31.89 6.24
C ILE A 17 9.10 -31.41 5.24
N LEU A 18 8.74 -32.25 4.26
CA LEU A 18 7.69 -31.93 3.29
C LEU A 18 6.32 -31.69 3.95
N ILE A 19 5.97 -32.47 4.99
CA ILE A 19 4.74 -32.26 5.75
C ILE A 19 4.73 -30.90 6.45
N PHE A 20 5.84 -30.51 7.09
CA PHE A 20 5.94 -29.19 7.72
C PHE A 20 5.81 -28.05 6.72
N ILE A 21 6.46 -28.16 5.55
CA ILE A 21 6.32 -27.19 4.47
C ILE A 21 4.87 -27.14 3.99
N ALA A 22 4.23 -28.29 3.77
CA ALA A 22 2.83 -28.33 3.33
C ALA A 22 1.89 -27.67 4.34
N ILE A 23 2.03 -27.95 5.64
CA ILE A 23 1.21 -27.32 6.70
C ILE A 23 1.40 -25.81 6.70
N HIS A 24 2.65 -25.33 6.61
CA HIS A 24 2.98 -23.91 6.57
C HIS A 24 2.36 -23.22 5.34
N THR A 25 2.56 -23.79 4.15
CA THR A 25 2.03 -23.25 2.89
C THR A 25 0.51 -23.23 2.87
N ILE A 26 -0.15 -24.31 3.31
CA ILE A 26 -1.62 -24.39 3.34
C ILE A 26 -2.18 -23.31 4.28
N ARG A 27 -1.64 -23.17 5.49
CA ARG A 27 -2.07 -22.14 6.45
C ARG A 27 -1.94 -20.74 5.85
N ASN A 28 -0.78 -20.44 5.27
CA ASN A 28 -0.52 -19.13 4.68
C ASN A 28 -1.44 -18.84 3.48
N THR A 29 -1.66 -19.83 2.62
CA THR A 29 -2.55 -19.68 1.45
C THR A 29 -3.97 -19.34 1.90
N ILE A 30 -4.48 -20.00 2.94
CA ILE A 30 -5.80 -19.70 3.50
C ILE A 30 -5.87 -18.26 4.00
N ILE A 31 -4.87 -17.83 4.78
CA ILE A 31 -4.83 -16.46 5.33
C ILE A 31 -4.75 -15.43 4.22
N ILE A 32 -3.85 -15.62 3.26
CA ILE A 32 -3.65 -14.67 2.16
C ILE A 32 -4.91 -14.60 1.30
N SER A 33 -5.50 -15.73 0.90
CA SER A 33 -6.74 -15.72 0.14
C SER A 33 -7.91 -15.08 0.89
N ASP A 34 -7.98 -15.23 2.22
CA ASP A 34 -8.98 -14.53 3.03
C ASP A 34 -8.78 -13.00 2.98
N LEU A 35 -7.54 -12.51 3.11
CA LEU A 35 -7.22 -11.09 2.97
C LEU A 35 -7.54 -10.55 1.57
N GLN A 36 -7.21 -11.31 0.53
CA GLN A 36 -7.52 -10.97 -0.86
C GLN A 36 -9.04 -10.80 -1.06
N ASN A 37 -9.86 -11.73 -0.53
CA ASN A 37 -11.31 -11.63 -0.64
C ASN A 37 -11.90 -10.47 0.19
N LYS A 38 -11.31 -10.15 1.35
CA LYS A 38 -11.82 -9.09 2.24
C LYS A 38 -11.62 -7.70 1.66
N ILE A 39 -10.48 -7.46 1.01
CA ILE A 39 -10.17 -6.14 0.44
C ILE A 39 -11.04 -5.82 -0.79
N ASP A 40 -11.58 -6.83 -1.48
CA ASP A 40 -12.47 -6.64 -2.63
C ASP A 40 -13.70 -5.78 -2.32
N ASN A 41 -14.15 -5.76 -1.06
CA ASN A 41 -15.24 -4.89 -0.60
C ASN A 41 -14.88 -3.38 -0.65
N TYR A 42 -13.59 -3.05 -0.73
CA TYR A 42 -13.08 -1.69 -0.68
C TYR A 42 -12.40 -1.28 -1.98
N SER A 43 -11.80 -2.21 -2.74
CA SER A 43 -11.04 -1.93 -3.95
C SER A 43 -11.81 -1.15 -5.03
N ASN A 44 -13.14 -1.33 -5.08
CA ASN A 44 -14.02 -0.63 -6.02
C ASN A 44 -14.77 0.57 -5.40
N SER A 45 -14.40 0.99 -4.19
CA SER A 45 -15.04 2.15 -3.56
C SER A 45 -14.80 3.41 -4.39
N THR A 46 -15.87 4.16 -4.63
CA THR A 46 -15.80 5.46 -5.31
C THR A 46 -15.83 6.62 -4.32
N ASN A 47 -15.94 6.39 -3.01
CA ASN A 47 -15.99 7.42 -1.98
C ASN A 47 -15.08 7.05 -0.82
N TYR A 48 -13.86 7.55 -0.82
CA TYR A 48 -12.89 7.27 0.23
C TYR A 48 -11.82 8.33 0.37
N TYR A 49 -11.26 8.37 1.57
CA TYR A 49 -10.09 9.13 1.97
C TYR A 49 -8.99 8.19 2.39
N THR A 50 -7.75 8.49 1.99
CA THR A 50 -6.56 7.86 2.57
C THR A 50 -5.57 8.92 3.06
N LYS A 51 -4.92 8.62 4.18
CA LYS A 51 -3.76 9.37 4.68
C LYS A 51 -2.58 8.44 4.79
N SER A 52 -1.55 8.68 4.00
CA SER A 52 -0.27 7.97 4.08
C SER A 52 0.78 8.89 4.69
N VAL A 53 1.50 8.41 5.70
CA VAL A 53 2.63 9.13 6.30
C VAL A 53 3.86 8.24 6.18
N ALA A 54 4.85 8.69 5.43
CA ALA A 54 6.14 8.02 5.33
C ALA A 54 7.21 8.79 6.09
N THR A 55 7.99 8.09 6.90
CA THR A 55 9.09 8.63 7.69
C THR A 55 10.38 7.89 7.35
N GLU A 56 11.45 8.63 7.11
CA GLU A 56 12.79 8.11 6.84
C GLU A 56 13.77 8.49 7.96
N SER A 57 14.87 7.74 8.10
CA SER A 57 15.86 7.97 9.17
C SER A 57 16.58 9.33 9.09
N ASN A 58 16.65 9.91 7.89
CA ASN A 58 17.25 11.22 7.62
C ASN A 58 16.38 12.41 8.10
N GLY A 59 15.24 12.15 8.74
CA GLY A 59 14.30 13.18 9.22
C GLY A 59 13.25 13.61 8.19
N THR A 60 13.25 13.03 6.98
CA THR A 60 12.22 13.31 5.97
C THR A 60 10.89 12.70 6.39
N VAL A 61 9.84 13.52 6.34
CA VAL A 61 8.45 13.09 6.49
C VAL A 61 7.68 13.48 5.23
N VAL A 62 7.01 12.51 4.62
CA VAL A 62 6.12 12.73 3.48
C VAL A 62 4.72 12.34 3.89
N THR A 63 3.81 13.32 3.92
CA THR A 63 2.38 13.09 4.14
C THR A 63 1.66 13.21 2.81
N MET A 64 0.85 12.21 2.48
CA MET A 64 -0.02 12.21 1.32
C MET A 64 -1.45 11.98 1.78
N GLU A 65 -2.31 12.95 1.51
CA GLU A 65 -3.74 12.84 1.69
C GLU A 65 -4.39 12.72 0.32
N TYR A 66 -5.24 11.71 0.16
CA TYR A 66 -5.92 11.44 -1.11
C TYR A 66 -7.41 11.27 -0.84
N TYR A 67 -8.22 11.95 -1.64
CA TYR A 67 -9.67 11.91 -1.57
C TYR A 67 -10.22 11.52 -2.93
N LYS A 68 -11.19 10.62 -2.94
CA LYS A 68 -11.93 10.21 -4.13
C LYS A 68 -13.42 10.25 -3.85
N LYS A 69 -14.18 10.85 -4.76
CA LYS A 69 -15.65 10.81 -4.77
C LYS A 69 -16.14 10.77 -6.22
N ASP A 70 -16.68 9.62 -6.60
CA ASP A 70 -17.12 9.32 -7.97
C ASP A 70 -15.97 9.50 -8.98
N LYS A 71 -16.05 10.53 -9.81
CA LYS A 71 -15.03 10.88 -10.82
C LYS A 71 -14.05 11.96 -10.34
N LYS A 72 -14.29 12.55 -9.17
CA LYS A 72 -13.44 13.61 -8.62
C LYS A 72 -12.38 13.00 -7.72
N GLU A 73 -11.17 13.51 -7.86
CA GLU A 73 -10.03 13.08 -7.06
C GLU A 73 -9.21 14.31 -6.65
N VAL A 74 -8.69 14.33 -5.43
CA VAL A 74 -7.71 15.34 -5.01
C VAL A 74 -6.61 14.70 -4.18
N VAL A 75 -5.38 15.12 -4.45
CA VAL A 75 -4.17 14.73 -3.71
C VAL A 75 -3.61 15.97 -3.04
N PHE A 76 -3.23 15.86 -1.77
CA PHE A 76 -2.35 16.79 -1.08
C PHE A 76 -1.09 16.05 -0.65
N LEU A 77 0.04 16.44 -1.21
CA LEU A 77 1.36 15.92 -0.85
C LEU A 77 2.13 17.01 -0.12
N GLU A 78 2.54 16.72 1.11
CA GLU A 78 3.43 17.56 1.89
C GLU A 78 4.74 16.80 2.17
N ARG A 79 5.86 17.39 1.77
CA ARG A 79 7.19 16.90 2.13
C ARG A 79 7.82 17.87 3.12
N ASN A 80 8.20 17.35 4.28
CA ASN A 80 8.98 18.04 5.29
C ASN A 80 10.38 17.42 5.36
N LEU A 81 11.40 18.19 5.00
CA LEU A 81 12.80 17.82 5.20
C LEU A 81 13.39 18.77 6.25
N ASN A 82 13.55 18.31 7.48
CA ASN A 82 14.19 19.07 8.55
C ASN A 82 13.62 20.49 8.76
N GLY A 83 12.30 20.68 8.57
CA GLY A 83 11.60 21.96 8.70
C GLY A 83 11.41 22.73 7.39
N GLU A 84 11.96 22.25 6.28
CA GLU A 84 11.66 22.76 4.94
C GLU A 84 10.45 22.03 4.36
N ILE A 85 9.35 22.77 4.22
CA ILE A 85 8.07 22.25 3.74
C ILE A 85 7.89 22.61 2.27
N SER A 86 7.55 21.60 1.47
CA SER A 86 7.08 21.74 0.10
C SER A 86 5.75 21.03 -0.06
N LYS A 87 4.81 21.66 -0.77
CA LYS A 87 3.45 21.16 -0.96
C LYS A 87 3.12 21.05 -2.43
N ILE A 88 2.42 19.97 -2.77
CA ILE A 88 1.81 19.76 -4.08
C ILE A 88 0.36 19.41 -3.84
N SER A 89 -0.56 20.06 -4.56
CA SER A 89 -1.95 19.63 -4.62
C SER A 89 -2.37 19.40 -6.06
N MET A 90 -3.02 18.28 -6.32
CA MET A 90 -3.52 17.91 -7.65
C MET A 90 -5.02 17.71 -7.57
N TYR A 91 -5.79 18.39 -8.41
CA TYR A 91 -7.24 18.30 -8.46
C TYR A 91 -7.64 17.72 -9.80
N ASN A 92 -8.40 16.62 -9.77
CA ASN A 92 -9.05 16.06 -10.94
C ASN A 92 -10.56 16.21 -10.77
N ASN A 93 -11.19 16.99 -11.64
CA ASN A 93 -12.62 17.25 -11.61
C ASN A 93 -13.44 16.28 -12.49
N GLY A 94 -12.78 15.32 -13.14
CA GLY A 94 -13.35 14.36 -14.07
C GLY A 94 -13.20 14.75 -15.55
N GLU A 95 -12.77 15.98 -15.84
CA GLU A 95 -12.51 16.49 -17.20
C GLU A 95 -11.04 16.83 -17.42
N ARG A 96 -10.40 17.46 -16.42
CA ARG A 96 -8.98 17.81 -16.44
C ARG A 96 -8.35 17.61 -15.07
N THR A 97 -7.02 17.58 -15.05
CA THR A 97 -6.23 17.60 -13.81
C THR A 97 -5.44 18.90 -13.72
N ASP A 98 -5.57 19.64 -12.63
CA ASP A 98 -4.81 20.86 -12.35
C ASP A 98 -3.86 20.61 -11.18
N THR A 99 -2.60 21.02 -11.33
CA THR A 99 -1.54 20.83 -10.33
C THR A 99 -1.03 22.15 -9.80
N PHE A 100 -0.90 22.26 -8.49
CA PHE A 100 -0.40 23.43 -7.78
C PHE A 100 0.81 23.02 -6.95
N TRP A 101 1.88 23.82 -7.04
CA TRP A 101 3.08 23.69 -6.21
C TRP A 101 3.19 24.93 -5.31
N ASP A 102 3.35 24.71 -4.02
CA ASP A 102 3.52 25.75 -3.01
C ASP A 102 4.78 25.42 -2.17
N ASN A 103 5.78 26.28 -2.28
CA ASN A 103 6.99 26.22 -1.47
C ASN A 103 7.31 27.63 -0.93
N LYS A 104 8.31 27.73 -0.04
CA LYS A 104 8.68 29.01 0.60
C LYS A 104 9.01 30.14 -0.39
N GLU A 105 9.46 29.80 -1.60
CA GLU A 105 9.97 30.76 -2.58
C GLU A 105 8.95 31.13 -3.65
N SER A 106 8.01 30.23 -3.96
CA SER A 106 7.14 30.36 -5.12
C SER A 106 5.85 29.56 -5.02
N LYS A 107 4.82 30.10 -5.67
CA LYS A 107 3.56 29.41 -5.96
C LYS A 107 3.42 29.30 -7.46
N THR A 108 3.36 28.08 -7.96
CA THR A 108 3.18 27.82 -9.40
C THR A 108 2.03 26.87 -9.63
N ALA A 109 1.33 27.01 -10.75
CA ALA A 109 0.24 26.14 -11.14
C ALA A 109 0.40 25.71 -12.60
N GLN A 110 -0.07 24.52 -12.92
CA GLN A 110 -0.17 23.99 -14.27
C GLN A 110 -1.58 23.46 -14.45
N LEU A 111 -2.29 24.03 -15.42
CA LEU A 111 -3.63 23.61 -15.78
C LEU A 111 -3.55 22.49 -16.82
N ASP A 112 -4.48 21.55 -16.71
CA ASP A 112 -4.54 20.38 -17.61
C ASP A 112 -3.20 19.61 -17.67
N SER A 113 -2.62 19.32 -16.50
CA SER A 113 -1.37 18.57 -16.36
C SER A 113 -1.50 17.07 -16.72
N GLY A 114 -2.66 16.65 -17.21
CA GLY A 114 -2.95 15.28 -17.66
C GLY A 114 -3.24 14.29 -16.53
N THR A 115 -2.23 13.92 -15.74
CA THR A 115 -2.35 12.79 -14.78
C THR A 115 -2.33 13.22 -13.32
N ILE A 116 -3.13 12.54 -12.50
CA ILE A 116 -3.13 12.66 -11.05
C ILE A 116 -2.30 11.53 -10.41
N MET A 117 -1.62 11.84 -9.31
CA MET A 117 -0.98 10.84 -8.47
C MET A 117 -2.03 10.06 -7.66
N GLY A 118 -2.71 9.12 -8.32
CA GLY A 118 -3.77 8.33 -7.69
C GLY A 118 -3.26 7.39 -6.60
N VAL A 119 -3.95 7.38 -5.45
CA VAL A 119 -3.77 6.34 -4.41
C VAL A 119 -4.98 5.41 -4.48
N ASN A 120 -4.91 4.45 -5.38
CA ASN A 120 -5.92 3.40 -5.45
C ASN A 120 -5.87 2.54 -4.18
N ILE A 121 -7.02 1.98 -3.80
CA ILE A 121 -7.05 0.88 -2.84
C ILE A 121 -6.66 -0.37 -3.60
N TYR A 122 -5.50 -0.93 -3.27
CA TYR A 122 -4.99 -2.13 -3.92
C TYR A 122 -4.71 -3.24 -2.92
N ASN A 123 -4.89 -4.46 -3.40
CA ASN A 123 -4.59 -5.68 -2.68
C ASN A 123 -3.08 -5.88 -2.59
N PHE A 124 -2.52 -5.65 -1.40
CA PHE A 124 -1.09 -5.84 -1.16
C PHE A 124 -0.62 -7.28 -1.37
N THR A 125 -1.55 -8.23 -1.34
CA THR A 125 -1.30 -9.64 -1.59
C THR A 125 -1.84 -10.11 -2.94
N GLU A 126 -2.12 -9.21 -3.89
CA GLU A 126 -2.63 -9.58 -5.21
C GLU A 126 -1.71 -10.58 -5.92
N THR A 127 -2.32 -11.55 -6.60
CA THR A 127 -1.65 -12.50 -7.48
C THR A 127 -2.56 -12.80 -8.65
N ASP A 128 -2.01 -13.12 -9.82
CA ASP A 128 -2.81 -13.31 -11.03
C ASP A 128 -3.79 -14.49 -10.94
N ASN A 129 -3.50 -15.46 -10.07
CA ASN A 129 -4.35 -16.62 -9.84
C ASN A 129 -3.99 -17.35 -8.53
N LYS A 130 -4.88 -18.25 -8.11
CA LYS A 130 -4.74 -19.08 -6.90
C LYS A 130 -3.47 -19.94 -6.89
N TRP A 131 -2.95 -20.35 -8.05
CA TRP A 131 -1.72 -21.13 -8.11
C TRP A 131 -0.49 -20.29 -7.77
N GLN A 132 -0.44 -19.05 -8.27
CA GLN A 132 0.57 -18.08 -7.82
C GLN A 132 0.41 -17.74 -6.34
N THR A 133 -0.82 -17.59 -5.83
CA THR A 133 -1.06 -17.40 -4.38
C THR A 133 -0.45 -18.54 -3.55
N PHE A 134 -0.68 -19.79 -3.98
CA PHE A 134 -0.14 -20.98 -3.32
C PHE A 134 1.40 -21.00 -3.36
N LEU A 135 2.01 -20.74 -4.52
CA LEU A 135 3.47 -20.70 -4.66
C LEU A 135 4.10 -19.58 -3.83
N GLY A 136 3.52 -18.37 -3.84
CA GLY A 136 3.97 -17.25 -3.02
C GLY A 136 3.86 -17.55 -1.52
N SER A 137 2.85 -18.33 -1.11
CA SER A 137 2.61 -18.71 0.28
C SER A 137 3.68 -19.64 0.87
N ILE A 138 4.46 -20.33 0.03
CA ILE A 138 5.60 -21.16 0.46
C ILE A 138 6.67 -20.30 1.14
N PHE A 139 6.94 -19.12 0.56
CA PHE A 139 7.99 -18.21 1.01
C PHE A 139 7.49 -17.18 2.03
N ALA A 140 6.17 -16.99 2.11
CA ALA A 140 5.57 -16.04 3.03
C ALA A 140 5.84 -16.39 4.50
N ASN A 141 6.21 -15.38 5.27
CA ASN A 141 6.15 -15.42 6.72
C ASN A 141 4.95 -14.61 7.19
N VAL A 142 3.96 -15.27 7.79
CA VAL A 142 2.72 -14.65 8.25
C VAL A 142 2.63 -14.80 9.76
N LYS A 143 2.55 -13.68 10.48
CA LYS A 143 2.43 -13.63 11.95
C LYS A 143 1.27 -12.75 12.36
N SER A 144 0.49 -13.17 13.37
CA SER A 144 -0.52 -12.29 13.96
C SER A 144 0.14 -11.24 14.86
N THR A 145 -0.43 -10.03 14.87
CA THR A 145 -0.03 -8.94 15.75
C THR A 145 -1.23 -8.03 16.06
N ASN A 146 -1.05 -7.08 16.97
CA ASN A 146 -1.95 -5.94 17.13
C ASN A 146 -1.21 -4.66 16.72
N TYR A 147 -1.87 -3.80 15.96
CA TYR A 147 -1.34 -2.51 15.58
C TYR A 147 -2.45 -1.45 15.66
N ASN A 148 -2.23 -0.41 16.46
CA ASN A 148 -3.20 0.65 16.73
C ASN A 148 -4.60 0.14 17.13
N GLY A 149 -4.66 -0.92 17.95
CA GLY A 149 -5.90 -1.51 18.42
C GLY A 149 -6.57 -2.47 17.41
N LYS A 150 -6.02 -2.62 16.20
CA LYS A 150 -6.53 -3.51 15.16
C LYS A 150 -5.77 -4.82 15.15
N GLU A 151 -6.49 -5.93 14.99
CA GLU A 151 -5.87 -7.22 14.74
C GLU A 151 -5.28 -7.24 13.32
N CYS A 152 -4.01 -7.58 13.21
CA CYS A 152 -3.29 -7.57 11.94
C CYS A 152 -2.51 -8.85 11.70
N TYR A 153 -2.17 -9.10 10.44
CA TYR A 153 -1.06 -9.96 10.05
C TYR A 153 0.14 -9.11 9.67
N ILE A 154 1.34 -9.54 10.07
CA ILE A 154 2.61 -9.13 9.49
C ILE A 154 2.94 -10.15 8.41
N ILE A 155 3.12 -9.69 7.17
CA ILE A 155 3.49 -10.51 6.02
C ILE A 155 4.87 -10.10 5.54
N LYS A 156 5.75 -11.09 5.32
CA LYS A 156 7.08 -10.91 4.72
C LYS A 156 7.31 -11.91 3.61
N GLY A 157 8.05 -11.53 2.58
CA GLY A 157 8.52 -12.44 1.52
C GLY A 157 7.41 -13.02 0.64
N PHE A 158 6.22 -12.41 0.63
CA PHE A 158 5.16 -12.78 -0.29
C PHE A 158 5.27 -11.98 -1.58
N PRO A 159 5.40 -12.62 -2.75
CA PRO A 159 5.47 -11.93 -4.04
C PRO A 159 4.06 -11.51 -4.48
N SER A 160 3.85 -10.20 -4.62
CA SER A 160 2.58 -9.61 -5.08
C SER A 160 2.74 -9.02 -6.48
N SER A 161 1.70 -9.14 -7.31
CA SER A 161 1.70 -8.54 -8.67
C SER A 161 1.46 -7.03 -8.66
N LEU A 162 0.84 -6.50 -7.60
CA LEU A 162 0.50 -5.07 -7.48
C LEU A 162 1.29 -4.32 -6.41
N SER A 163 2.08 -5.03 -5.60
CA SER A 163 2.89 -4.43 -4.54
C SER A 163 4.36 -4.80 -4.69
N LEU A 164 5.16 -3.81 -5.09
CA LEU A 164 6.62 -3.90 -5.06
C LEU A 164 7.10 -3.48 -3.68
N THR A 165 7.48 -4.45 -2.85
CA THR A 165 8.15 -4.20 -1.57
C THR A 165 9.61 -4.61 -1.67
N PHE A 166 10.51 -3.89 -1.00
CA PHE A 166 11.92 -4.30 -0.90
C PHE A 166 12.06 -5.68 -0.22
N GLU A 167 13.18 -6.35 -0.51
CA GLU A 167 13.52 -7.59 0.19
C GLU A 167 13.59 -7.35 1.70
N GLY A 168 12.95 -8.22 2.47
CA GLY A 168 12.90 -8.12 3.93
C GLY A 168 11.84 -7.15 4.48
N ALA A 169 11.07 -6.49 3.60
CA ALA A 169 9.98 -5.61 4.02
C ALA A 169 8.94 -6.33 4.90
N GLU A 170 8.37 -5.57 5.84
CA GLU A 170 7.24 -6.01 6.64
C GLU A 170 5.99 -5.26 6.24
N THR A 171 4.92 -5.98 5.89
CA THR A 171 3.61 -5.38 5.59
C THR A 171 2.60 -5.78 6.66
N TYR A 172 1.96 -4.79 7.27
CA TYR A 172 0.91 -4.96 8.26
C TYR A 172 -0.43 -4.83 7.57
N ILE A 173 -1.24 -5.88 7.61
CA ILE A 173 -2.56 -5.93 6.97
C ILE A 173 -3.62 -6.24 8.03
N GLU A 174 -4.67 -5.41 8.10
CA GLU A 174 -5.80 -5.62 9.01
C GLU A 174 -6.56 -6.89 8.66
N LYS A 175 -6.79 -7.75 9.65
CA LYS A 175 -7.43 -9.05 9.43
C LYS A 175 -8.86 -8.93 8.94
N ASP A 176 -9.61 -7.93 9.41
CA ASP A 176 -11.04 -7.82 9.14
C ASP A 176 -11.33 -7.26 7.74
N THR A 177 -10.45 -6.41 7.22
CA THR A 177 -10.68 -5.65 5.99
C THR A 177 -9.75 -6.03 4.85
N GLY A 178 -8.60 -6.67 5.14
CA GLY A 178 -7.55 -6.89 4.14
C GLY A 178 -6.78 -5.62 3.75
N LEU A 179 -7.06 -4.47 4.41
CA LEU A 179 -6.38 -3.21 4.12
C LEU A 179 -4.98 -3.19 4.75
N TYR A 180 -4.01 -2.77 3.95
CA TYR A 180 -2.66 -2.46 4.43
C TYR A 180 -2.69 -1.24 5.36
N LEU A 181 -2.00 -1.32 6.50
CA LEU A 181 -1.93 -0.22 7.46
C LEU A 181 -0.52 0.33 7.64
N LYS A 182 0.51 -0.50 7.44
CA LYS A 182 1.90 -0.11 7.67
C LYS A 182 2.87 -0.95 6.87
N THR A 183 3.93 -0.33 6.35
CA THR A 183 5.10 -0.99 5.76
C THR A 183 6.35 -0.52 6.46
N ILE A 184 7.30 -1.43 6.61
CA ILE A 184 8.66 -1.15 7.08
C ILE A 184 9.61 -1.68 6.00
N GLU A 185 10.34 -0.79 5.36
CA GLU A 185 11.20 -1.04 4.21
C GLU A 185 12.57 -0.38 4.47
N GLY A 186 13.53 -1.17 4.96
CA GLY A 186 14.81 -0.62 5.39
C GLY A 186 14.64 0.37 6.55
N ASP A 187 15.01 1.62 6.31
CA ASP A 187 14.86 2.73 7.26
C ASP A 187 13.59 3.56 7.06
N ARG A 188 12.78 3.22 6.06
CA ARG A 188 11.51 3.88 5.74
C ARG A 188 10.35 3.13 6.38
N THR A 189 9.54 3.86 7.14
CA THR A 189 8.25 3.37 7.63
C THR A 189 7.15 4.17 6.95
N THR A 190 6.15 3.49 6.38
CA THR A 190 4.95 4.15 5.85
C THR A 190 3.72 3.63 6.57
N GLU A 191 2.88 4.52 7.08
CA GLU A 191 1.62 4.19 7.77
C GLU A 191 0.45 4.75 6.97
N ARG A 192 -0.67 4.02 6.88
CA ARG A 192 -1.86 4.43 6.13
C ARG A 192 -3.13 4.30 6.95
N LYS A 193 -3.98 5.31 6.83
CA LYS A 193 -5.35 5.36 7.37
C LYS A 193 -6.35 5.50 6.24
N TYR A 194 -7.58 5.03 6.50
CA TYR A 194 -8.68 5.04 5.54
C TYR A 194 -9.94 5.54 6.22
N GLU A 195 -10.74 6.31 5.47
CA GLU A 195 -12.14 6.57 5.78
C GLU A 195 -12.97 6.37 4.52
N PHE A 196 -14.14 5.75 4.66
CA PHE A 196 -15.02 5.44 3.54
C PHE A 196 -16.33 6.20 3.70
N ASP A 197 -16.94 6.57 2.57
CA ASP A 197 -18.26 7.18 2.49
C ASP A 197 -18.42 8.50 3.27
N LYS A 198 -17.31 9.22 3.47
CA LYS A 198 -17.24 10.46 4.26
C LYS A 198 -16.63 11.65 3.51
N VAL A 199 -16.32 11.50 2.23
CA VAL A 199 -15.72 12.60 1.45
C VAL A 199 -16.76 13.67 1.14
N ASP A 200 -16.50 14.88 1.64
CA ASP A 200 -17.31 16.07 1.36
C ASP A 200 -16.86 16.75 0.06
N ASP A 201 -17.80 17.32 -0.70
CA ASP A 201 -17.49 17.94 -1.99
C ASP A 201 -16.62 19.21 -1.87
N SER A 202 -16.58 19.85 -0.70
CA SER A 202 -15.77 21.05 -0.45
C SER A 202 -14.26 20.80 -0.61
N ILE A 203 -13.79 19.56 -0.46
CA ILE A 203 -12.36 19.25 -0.60
C ILE A 203 -11.87 19.40 -2.05
N PHE A 204 -12.78 19.34 -3.03
CA PHE A 204 -12.46 19.44 -4.46
C PHE A 204 -12.44 20.88 -4.98
N ILE A 205 -12.65 21.87 -4.11
CA ILE A 205 -12.56 23.28 -4.49
C ILE A 205 -11.08 23.65 -4.65
N GLU A 206 -10.69 23.95 -5.88
CA GLU A 206 -9.35 24.42 -6.20
C GLU A 206 -9.00 25.75 -5.51
N PRO A 207 -7.71 25.99 -5.21
CA PRO A 207 -7.27 27.28 -4.70
C PRO A 207 -7.42 28.39 -5.76
N ASP A 208 -7.45 29.63 -5.30
CA ASP A 208 -7.52 30.80 -6.18
C ASP A 208 -6.28 30.90 -7.08
N ILE A 209 -6.47 30.61 -8.36
CA ILE A 209 -5.41 30.57 -9.37
C ILE A 209 -4.70 31.91 -9.53
N SER A 210 -5.34 33.04 -9.21
CA SER A 210 -4.72 34.36 -9.28
C SER A 210 -3.54 34.55 -8.32
N GLN A 211 -3.40 33.65 -7.34
CA GLN A 211 -2.28 33.62 -6.41
C GLN A 211 -1.07 32.83 -6.92
N TYR A 212 -1.14 32.26 -8.13
CA TYR A 212 -0.14 31.36 -8.69
C TYR A 212 0.41 31.87 -10.02
N THR A 213 1.70 31.65 -10.24
CA THR A 213 2.33 31.81 -11.55
C THR A 213 2.05 30.59 -12.41
N LEU A 214 1.42 30.78 -13.58
CA LEU A 214 1.13 29.69 -14.51
C LEU A 214 2.39 29.19 -15.21
N LYS A 215 2.56 27.87 -15.27
CA LYS A 215 3.52 27.21 -16.16
C LYS A 215 2.88 27.01 -17.53
N GLU A 216 3.66 27.22 -18.59
CA GLU A 216 3.24 26.88 -19.95
C GLU A 216 3.20 25.35 -20.11
N ASN A 217 2.25 24.87 -20.92
CA ASN A 217 2.20 23.46 -21.32
C ASN A 217 3.17 23.26 -22.49
N ASP A 218 4.18 22.42 -22.30
CA ASP A 218 5.08 21.96 -23.36
C ASP A 218 4.36 21.02 -24.35
#